data_AF-A0A662TNK1-F1
#
_entry.id   AF-A0A662TNK1-F1
#
_cell.length_a   1.000
_cell.length_b   1.000
_cell.length_c   1.000
_cell.angle_alpha   90.00
_cell.angle_beta   90.00
_cell.angle_gamma   90.00
#
_symmetry.space_group_name_H-M   'P 1'
#
loop_
_entity.id
_entity.type
_entity.pdbx_description
1 polymer ?
#
loop_
_entity_poly.entity_id
_entity_poly.type
_entity_poly.pdbx_seq_one_letter_code
_entity_poly.pdbx_strand_id
1 'polypeptide(L)' 'MLEVEGYTLPEDVYISLKGLTWARIEGDLVRVGLLDYAQALAGRILFVNLKKPGTKVLFEKPLGTLESGKWAGPI' A
#
# COMPACT_ATOMS: atom_id res chain seq x y z
N MET A 1 -5.33 -16.75 -0.79
CA MET A 1 -4.70 -15.70 0.04
C MET A 1 -3.83 -16.41 1.05
N LEU A 2 -2.65 -15.87 1.34
CA LEU A 2 -1.72 -16.44 2.31
C LEU A 2 -1.97 -15.80 3.68
N GLU A 3 -2.15 -16.60 4.73
CA GLU A 3 -2.17 -16.10 6.11
C GLU A 3 -0.79 -16.24 6.74
N VAL A 4 -0.27 -15.14 7.30
CA VAL A 4 1.01 -15.10 8.01
C VAL A 4 0.79 -14.36 9.32
N GLU A 5 0.94 -15.06 10.45
CA GLU A 5 0.77 -14.50 11.80
C GLU A 5 -0.57 -13.77 12.02
N GLY A 6 -1.65 -14.24 11.38
CA GLY A 6 -2.98 -13.64 11.47
C GLY A 6 -3.23 -12.44 10.54
N TYR A 7 -2.26 -12.12 9.66
CA TYR A 7 -2.42 -11.14 8.60
C TYR A 7 -2.56 -11.81 7.25
N THR A 8 -3.44 -11.25 6.43
CA THR A 8 -3.71 -11.74 5.08
C THR A 8 -2.81 -11.05 4.08
N LEU A 9 -2.02 -11.83 3.35
CA LEU A 9 -1.23 -11.37 2.23
C LEU A 9 -1.85 -11.85 0.91
N PRO A 10 -1.95 -10.95 -0.09
CA PRO A 10 -2.29 -11.38 -1.44
C PRO A 10 -1.23 -12.33 -1.99
N GLU A 11 -1.66 -13.32 -2.76
CA GLU A 11 -0.74 -14.20 -3.50
C GLU A 11 -0.24 -13.50 -4.78
N ASP A 12 0.89 -13.94 -5.30
CA ASP A 12 1.51 -13.42 -6.53
C ASP A 12 1.74 -11.91 -6.50
N VAL A 13 2.28 -11.41 -5.38
CA VAL A 13 2.64 -9.99 -5.21
C VAL A 13 4.09 -9.82 -4.77
N TYR A 14 4.65 -8.68 -5.14
CA TYR A 14 5.92 -8.18 -4.65
C TYR A 14 5.68 -7.33 -3.42
N ILE A 15 6.48 -7.52 -2.37
CA ILE A 15 6.39 -6.76 -1.12
C ILE A 15 7.49 -5.71 -1.08
N SER A 16 7.14 -4.49 -0.68
CA SER A 16 8.14 -3.45 -0.45
C SER A 16 8.96 -3.77 0.81
N LEU A 17 10.29 -3.91 0.67
CA LEU A 17 11.18 -4.19 1.80
C LEU A 17 11.36 -3.00 2.75
N LYS A 18 11.07 -1.77 2.29
CA LYS A 18 11.24 -0.52 3.05
C LYS A 18 9.92 0.11 3.47
N GLY A 19 8.79 -0.42 3.01
CA GLY A 19 7.47 0.16 3.20
C GLY A 19 6.45 -0.89 3.58
N LEU A 20 5.20 -0.45 3.68
CA LEU A 20 4.08 -1.32 4.08
C LEU A 20 3.12 -1.58 2.91
N THR A 21 3.64 -1.62 1.70
CA THR A 21 2.89 -1.77 0.46
C THR A 21 3.28 -3.03 -0.30
N TRP A 22 2.36 -3.50 -1.14
CA TRP A 22 2.58 -4.59 -2.09
C TRP A 22 2.26 -4.12 -3.51
N ALA A 23 2.83 -4.79 -4.50
CA ALA A 23 2.59 -4.54 -5.92
C ALA A 23 2.29 -5.85 -6.66
N ARG A 24 1.28 -5.86 -7.52
CA ARG A 24 0.94 -6.96 -8.42
C ARG A 24 1.06 -6.50 -9.87
N ILE A 25 1.69 -7.30 -10.71
CA ILE A 25 1.73 -7.06 -12.15
C ILE A 25 0.44 -7.61 -12.77
N GLU A 26 -0.28 -6.77 -13.49
CA GLU A 26 -1.53 -7.08 -14.19
C GLU A 26 -1.37 -6.67 -15.67
N GLY A 27 -0.67 -7.50 -16.45
CA GLY A 27 -0.31 -7.20 -17.83
C GLY A 27 0.68 -6.02 -17.89
N ASP A 28 0.30 -4.96 -18.59
CA ASP A 28 1.10 -3.73 -18.73
C ASP A 28 0.93 -2.76 -17.54
N LEU A 29 0.07 -3.09 -16.57
CA LEU A 29 -0.24 -2.27 -15.41
C LEU A 29 0.30 -2.91 -14.13
N VAL A 30 0.55 -2.06 -13.13
CA VAL A 30 0.90 -2.50 -11.78
C VAL A 30 -0.17 -1.99 -10.82
N ARG A 31 -0.80 -2.92 -10.10
CA ARG A 31 -1.68 -2.60 -8.98
C ARG A 31 -0.85 -2.51 -7.71
N VAL A 32 -0.95 -1.39 -7.00
CA VAL A 32 -0.28 -1.18 -5.71
C VAL A 32 -1.35 -1.14 -4.62
N GLY A 33 -1.07 -1.78 -3.50
CA GLY A 33 -1.95 -1.77 -2.33
C GLY A 33 -1.17 -1.71 -1.02
N LEU A 34 -1.92 -1.55 0.06
CA LEU A 34 -1.40 -1.55 1.43
C LEU A 34 -1.44 -2.99 1.98
N LEU A 35 -0.42 -3.39 2.74
CA LEU A 35 -0.40 -4.66 3.46
C LEU A 35 -1.49 -4.69 4.55
N ASP A 36 -2.04 -5.87 4.82
CA ASP A 36 -3.04 -6.07 5.88
C ASP A 36 -2.49 -5.66 7.26
N TYR A 37 -1.24 -6.03 7.55
CA TYR A 37 -0.53 -5.56 8.74
C TYR A 37 -0.53 -4.03 8.87
N ALA A 38 -0.33 -3.31 7.77
CA ALA A 38 -0.29 -1.86 7.81
C ALA A 38 -1.67 -1.25 8.09
N GLN A 39 -2.75 -1.81 7.54
CA GLN A 39 -4.09 -1.32 7.87
C GLN A 39 -4.44 -1.59 9.33
N ALA A 40 -4.00 -2.73 9.89
CA ALA A 40 -4.20 -3.02 11.31
C ALA A 40 -3.46 -2.02 12.21
N LEU A 41 -2.21 -1.68 11.86
CA LEU A 41 -1.44 -0.64 12.55
C LEU A 41 -2.13 0.73 12.46
N ALA A 42 -2.53 1.13 11.25
CA ALA A 42 -3.21 2.41 11.01
C ALA A 42 -4.57 2.48 11.72
N GLY A 43 -5.26 1.35 11.87
CA GLY A 43 -6.64 1.30 12.37
C GLY A 43 -7.62 1.86 11.34
N ARG A 44 -8.64 2.60 11.80
CA ARG A 44 -9.63 3.21 10.89
C ARG A 44 -8.98 4.26 10.00
N ILE A 45 -8.86 3.95 8.72
CA ILE A 45 -8.44 4.90 7.68
C ILE A 45 -9.52 5.97 7.52
N LEU A 46 -9.12 7.23 7.61
CA LEU A 46 -10.00 8.39 7.49
C LEU A 46 -9.89 9.01 6.10
N PHE A 47 -8.67 9.18 5.60
CA PHE A 47 -8.40 9.75 4.29
C PHE A 47 -7.25 9.03 3.59
N VAL A 48 -7.36 8.92 2.27
CA VAL A 48 -6.28 8.50 1.38
C VAL A 48 -6.21 9.51 0.25
N ASN A 49 -5.07 10.19 0.14
CA ASN A 49 -4.84 11.19 -0.90
C ASN A 49 -3.79 10.68 -1.87
N LEU A 50 -4.20 10.34 -3.09
CA LEU A 50 -3.32 9.79 -4.12
C LEU A 50 -2.93 10.84 -5.14
N LYS A 51 -1.79 10.65 -5.79
CA LYS A 51 -1.43 11.41 -6.99
C LYS A 51 -2.50 11.24 -8.07
N LYS A 52 -2.68 12.30 -8.87
CA LYS A 52 -3.64 12.31 -9.97
C LYS A 52 -3.24 11.28 -11.05
N PRO A 53 -4.20 10.64 -11.74
CA PRO A 53 -3.92 9.83 -12.91
C PRO A 53 -3.04 10.57 -13.93
N GLY A 54 -2.09 9.85 -14.54
CA GLY A 54 -1.11 10.42 -15.47
C GLY A 54 0.10 11.12 -14.81
N THR A 55 0.13 11.22 -13.48
CA THR A 55 1.32 11.74 -12.77
C THR A 55 2.47 10.74 -12.90
N LYS A 56 3.63 11.20 -13.41
CA LYS A 56 4.85 10.39 -13.40
C LYS A 56 5.33 10.21 -11.96
N VAL A 57 5.59 8.96 -11.58
CA VAL A 57 6.11 8.58 -10.27
C VAL A 57 7.48 7.94 -10.43
N LEU A 58 8.32 8.07 -9.43
CA LEU A 58 9.64 7.45 -9.37
C LEU A 58 9.59 6.27 -8.42
N PHE A 59 10.42 5.26 -8.67
CA PHE A 59 10.59 4.14 -7.76
C PHE A 59 10.94 4.63 -6.34
N GLU A 60 10.34 4.01 -5.32
CA GLU A 60 10.47 4.34 -3.90
C GLU A 60 10.07 5.78 -3.50
N LYS A 61 9.38 6.53 -4.38
CA LYS A 61 8.76 7.79 -3.99
C LYS A 61 7.29 7.59 -3.60
N PRO A 62 6.78 8.38 -2.64
CA PRO A 62 5.39 8.26 -2.21
C PRO A 62 4.43 8.42 -3.38
N LEU A 63 3.43 7.55 -3.44
CA LEU A 63 2.27 7.61 -4.33
C LEU A 63 1.17 8.50 -3.76
N GLY A 64 1.18 8.72 -2.44
CA GLY A 64 0.19 9.53 -1.77
C GLY A 64 0.45 9.70 -0.28
N THR A 65 -0.59 10.07 0.44
CA THR A 65 -0.63 10.06 1.91
C THR A 65 -1.83 9.29 2.40
N LEU A 66 -1.67 8.64 3.55
CA LEU A 66 -2.72 7.95 4.28
C LEU A 66 -2.85 8.60 5.65
N GLU A 67 -4.09 8.87 6.05
CA GLU A 67 -4.43 9.39 7.36
C GLU A 67 -5.42 8.46 8.06
N SER A 68 -5.14 8.18 9.31
CA SER A 68 -6.00 7.44 10.22
C SER A 68 -6.17 8.21 11.52
N GLY A 69 -7.02 7.70 12.42
CA GLY A 69 -7.12 8.26 13.77
C GLY A 69 -5.83 8.11 14.61
N LYS A 70 -4.85 7.33 14.14
CA LYS A 70 -3.60 7.04 14.86
C LYS A 70 -2.38 7.69 14.22
N TRP A 71 -2.35 7.84 12.90
CA TRP A 71 -1.17 8.26 12.17
C TRP A 71 -1.52 8.91 10.82
N ALA A 72 -0.66 9.81 10.36
CA ALA A 72 -0.69 10.41 9.04
C ALA A 72 0.70 10.43 8.40
N GLY A 73 0.81 10.02 7.15
CA GLY A 73 2.08 10.12 6.41
C GLY A 73 2.07 9.47 5.03
N PRO A 74 3.24 9.43 4.37
CA PRO A 74 3.37 9.00 2.98
C PRO A 74 3.18 7.49 2.80
N ILE A 75 2.57 7.12 1.68
CA ILE A 75 2.47 5.73 1.19
C ILE A 75 3.00 5.61 -0.23
#